data_AF-A0AAN1AGU4-F1
#
_entry.id   AF-A0AAN1AGU4-F1
#
_cell.length_a   1.000
_cell.length_b   1.000
_cell.length_c   1.000
_cell.angle_alpha   90.00
_cell.angle_beta   90.00
_cell.angle_gamma   90.00
#
_symmetry.space_group_name_H-M   'P 1'
#
loop_
_entity.id
_entity.type
_entity.pdbx_description
1 polymer ?
#
loop_
_entity_poly.entity_id
_entity_poly.type
_entity_poly.pdbx_seq_one_letter_code
_entity_poly.pdbx_strand_id
1 'polypeptide(L)'
;MIAELTAAMTAIRETAQIAKLMNEAKTQAEVNAAIGELNSKLASIQRECVSLVELVGTYQEINASLKAKIAEFENFEAQTEGYILSQLESGTFVYSKEVTVNGGSIIMHLCPKCFGQKIVSILQPFPVREYEFFHKSRCLYCENQFLMNKNPDYVSPPSIEELARKLNGNL
;
A
#
# COMPACT_ATOMS: atom_id res chain seq x y z
N MET A 1 -12.89 -24.36 -3.73
CA MET A 1 -14.09 -24.15 -4.59
C MET A 1 -14.51 -25.41 -5.35
N ILE A 2 -13.59 -26.17 -5.99
CA ILE A 2 -13.96 -27.40 -6.71
C ILE A 2 -14.43 -28.50 -5.75
N ALA A 3 -13.78 -28.66 -4.59
CA ALA A 3 -14.13 -29.71 -3.63
C ALA A 3 -15.50 -29.48 -2.97
N GLU A 4 -15.79 -28.26 -2.53
CA GLU A 4 -17.03 -27.88 -1.86
C GLU A 4 -18.22 -27.93 -2.84
N LEU A 5 -18.03 -27.49 -4.09
CA LEU A 5 -19.04 -27.62 -5.14
C LEU A 5 -19.28 -29.09 -5.53
N THR A 6 -18.22 -29.91 -5.57
CA THR A 6 -18.33 -31.36 -5.85
C THR A 6 -19.07 -32.09 -4.73
N ALA A 7 -18.82 -31.72 -3.47
CA ALA A 7 -19.55 -32.23 -2.31
C ALA A 7 -21.03 -31.87 -2.40
N ALA A 8 -21.36 -30.59 -2.66
CA ALA A 8 -22.73 -30.11 -2.86
C ALA A 8 -23.47 -30.86 -3.97
N MET A 9 -22.83 -31.05 -5.13
CA MET A 9 -23.41 -31.81 -6.23
C MET A 9 -23.63 -33.28 -5.88
N THR A 10 -22.75 -33.89 -5.09
CA THR A 10 -22.89 -35.28 -4.65
C THR A 10 -24.07 -35.43 -3.70
N ALA A 11 -24.19 -34.54 -2.71
CA ALA A 11 -25.30 -34.56 -1.76
C ALA A 11 -26.67 -34.30 -2.43
N ILE A 12 -26.73 -33.43 -3.46
CA ILE A 12 -27.94 -33.22 -4.28
C ILE A 12 -28.32 -34.50 -5.04
N ARG A 13 -27.34 -35.20 -5.65
CA ARG A 13 -27.59 -36.45 -6.36
C ARG A 13 -28.11 -37.54 -5.44
N GLU A 14 -27.55 -37.68 -4.24
CA GLU A 14 -28.02 -38.63 -3.21
C GLU A 14 -29.46 -38.30 -2.78
N THR A 15 -29.79 -37.03 -2.60
CA THR A 15 -31.17 -36.60 -2.24
C THR A 15 -32.18 -36.96 -3.33
N ALA A 16 -31.81 -36.82 -4.61
CA ALA A 16 -32.66 -37.23 -5.73
C ALA A 16 -32.91 -38.75 -5.77
N GLN A 17 -31.93 -39.55 -5.35
CA GLN A 17 -32.09 -41.01 -5.23
C GLN A 17 -33.05 -41.40 -4.09
N ILE A 18 -32.97 -40.69 -2.96
CA ILE A 18 -33.87 -40.92 -1.81
C ILE A 18 -35.33 -40.59 -2.18
N ALA A 19 -35.56 -39.49 -2.89
CA ALA A 19 -36.90 -39.15 -3.39
C ALA A 19 -37.49 -40.24 -4.30
N LYS A 20 -36.65 -40.94 -5.07
CA LYS A 20 -37.06 -42.08 -5.89
C LYS A 20 -37.46 -43.28 -5.02
N LEU A 21 -36.66 -43.60 -3.99
CA LEU A 21 -36.96 -44.66 -3.03
C LEU A 21 -38.28 -44.42 -2.27
N MET A 22 -38.59 -43.17 -1.92
CA MET A 22 -39.88 -42.80 -1.32
C MET A 22 -41.07 -43.12 -2.22
N ASN A 23 -40.93 -42.95 -3.54
CA ASN A 23 -41.98 -43.21 -4.51
C ASN A 23 -42.20 -44.72 -4.77
N GLU A 24 -41.19 -45.54 -4.46
CA GLU A 24 -41.20 -47.00 -4.62
C GLU A 24 -41.59 -47.73 -3.32
N ALA A 25 -41.64 -47.02 -2.18
CA ALA A 25 -41.95 -47.56 -0.87
C ALA A 25 -43.39 -48.12 -0.79
N LYS A 26 -43.56 -49.28 -0.15
CA LYS A 26 -44.86 -49.97 -0.03
C LYS A 26 -45.46 -49.88 1.38
N THR A 27 -44.66 -49.44 2.35
CA THR A 27 -45.06 -49.37 3.76
C THR A 27 -44.76 -48.00 4.38
N GLN A 28 -45.54 -47.61 5.39
CA GLN A 28 -45.33 -46.36 6.11
C GLN A 28 -43.97 -46.30 6.84
N ALA A 29 -43.44 -47.46 7.24
CA ALA A 29 -42.12 -47.55 7.87
C ALA A 29 -40.98 -47.20 6.89
N GLU A 30 -41.06 -47.70 5.65
CA GLU A 30 -40.11 -47.36 4.58
C GLU A 30 -40.18 -45.87 4.21
N VAL A 31 -41.40 -45.30 4.15
CA VAL A 31 -41.60 -43.86 3.91
C VAL A 31 -40.94 -43.03 5.02
N ASN A 32 -41.16 -43.37 6.30
CA ASN A 32 -40.57 -42.64 7.42
C ASN A 32 -39.04 -42.75 7.46
N ALA A 33 -38.48 -43.91 7.11
CA ALA A 33 -37.03 -44.10 7.00
C ALA A 33 -36.43 -43.21 5.90
N ALA A 34 -37.05 -43.19 4.72
CA ALA A 34 -36.60 -42.37 3.60
C ALA A 34 -36.75 -40.86 3.86
N ILE A 35 -37.77 -40.43 4.62
CA ILE A 35 -37.88 -39.03 5.11
C ILE A 35 -36.71 -38.69 6.04
N GLY A 36 -36.34 -39.59 6.95
CA GLY A 36 -35.19 -39.39 7.85
C GLY A 36 -33.88 -39.24 7.08
N GLU A 37 -33.67 -40.07 6.06
CA GLU A 37 -32.49 -40.00 5.19
C GLU A 37 -32.48 -38.71 4.35
N LEU A 38 -33.62 -38.31 3.81
CA LEU A 38 -33.79 -37.06 3.06
C LEU A 38 -33.42 -35.85 3.93
N ASN A 39 -33.92 -35.79 5.17
CA ASN A 39 -33.61 -34.71 6.10
C ASN A 39 -32.11 -34.69 6.45
N SER A 40 -31.47 -35.85 6.59
CA SER A 40 -30.03 -35.94 6.82
C SER A 40 -29.22 -35.38 5.65
N LYS A 41 -29.59 -35.71 4.40
CA LYS A 41 -28.90 -35.19 3.22
C LYS A 41 -29.17 -33.71 2.98
N LEU A 42 -30.40 -33.25 3.22
CA LEU A 42 -30.73 -31.83 3.17
C LEU A 42 -29.89 -31.01 4.15
N ALA A 43 -29.71 -31.52 5.39
CA ALA A 43 -28.83 -30.89 6.37
C ALA A 43 -27.36 -30.88 5.91
N SER A 44 -26.89 -31.91 5.20
CA SER A 44 -25.55 -31.94 4.62
C SER A 44 -25.37 -30.88 3.53
N ILE A 45 -26.32 -30.80 2.59
CA ILE A 45 -26.33 -29.76 1.54
C ILE A 45 -26.32 -28.38 2.17
N GLN A 46 -27.14 -28.15 3.20
CA GLN A 46 -27.21 -26.86 3.88
C GLN A 46 -25.84 -26.46 4.48
N ARG A 47 -25.12 -27.39 5.10
CA ARG A 47 -23.76 -27.13 5.61
C ARG A 47 -22.79 -26.76 4.49
N GLU A 48 -22.80 -27.50 3.39
CA GLU A 48 -21.92 -27.23 2.25
C GLU A 48 -22.24 -25.89 1.58
N CYS A 49 -23.52 -25.53 1.47
CA CYS A 49 -23.95 -24.21 0.99
C CYS A 49 -23.47 -23.09 1.91
N VAL A 50 -23.54 -23.26 3.23
CA VAL A 50 -23.00 -22.27 4.19
C VAL A 50 -21.49 -22.11 4.01
N SER A 51 -20.74 -23.22 3.93
CA SER A 51 -19.29 -23.16 3.68
C SER A 51 -18.94 -22.49 2.35
N LEU A 52 -19.73 -22.71 1.29
CA LEU A 52 -19.56 -22.02 0.01
C LEU A 52 -19.80 -20.51 0.14
N VAL A 53 -20.82 -20.09 0.89
CA VAL A 53 -21.12 -18.66 1.14
C VAL A 53 -19.98 -18.00 1.90
N GLU A 54 -19.46 -18.64 2.95
CA GLU A 54 -18.31 -18.16 3.72
C GLU A 54 -17.08 -17.98 2.83
N LEU A 55 -16.78 -18.98 1.99
CA LEU A 55 -15.65 -18.94 1.06
C LEU A 55 -15.79 -17.83 0.02
N VAL A 56 -16.99 -17.62 -0.53
CA VAL A 56 -17.28 -16.50 -1.44
C VAL A 56 -17.05 -15.17 -0.74
N GLY A 57 -17.47 -15.04 0.52
CA GLY A 57 -17.19 -13.86 1.36
C GLY A 57 -15.69 -13.58 1.47
N THR A 58 -14.89 -14.60 1.82
CA THR A 58 -13.42 -14.47 1.88
C THR A 58 -12.81 -14.02 0.56
N TYR A 59 -13.26 -14.57 -0.58
CA TYR A 59 -12.78 -14.13 -1.89
C TYR A 59 -13.18 -12.70 -2.23
N GLN A 60 -14.37 -12.26 -1.82
CA GLN A 60 -14.80 -10.87 -2.01
C GLN A 60 -13.92 -9.90 -1.21
N GLU A 61 -13.57 -10.24 0.04
CA GLU A 61 -12.65 -9.45 0.88
C GLU A 61 -11.26 -9.37 0.27
N ILE A 62 -10.70 -10.51 -0.16
CA ILE A 62 -9.39 -10.57 -0.84
C ILE A 62 -9.42 -9.71 -2.12
N ASN A 63 -10.47 -9.83 -2.93
CA ASN A 63 -10.60 -9.07 -4.17
C ASN A 63 -10.70 -7.57 -3.91
N ALA A 64 -11.47 -7.15 -2.89
CA ALA A 64 -11.54 -5.76 -2.47
C ALA A 64 -10.17 -5.23 -2.01
N SER A 65 -9.45 -6.01 -1.20
CA SER A 65 -8.09 -5.66 -0.74
C SER A 65 -7.10 -5.53 -1.91
N LEU A 66 -7.11 -6.47 -2.85
CA LEU A 66 -6.25 -6.42 -4.04
C LEU A 66 -6.57 -5.22 -4.93
N LYS A 67 -7.86 -4.92 -5.17
CA LYS A 67 -8.27 -3.73 -5.92
C LYS A 67 -7.81 -2.43 -5.26
N ALA A 68 -7.93 -2.34 -3.93
CA ALA A 68 -7.41 -1.19 -3.19
C ALA A 68 -5.90 -1.05 -3.36
N LYS A 69 -5.15 -2.16 -3.30
CA LYS A 69 -3.70 -2.15 -3.50
C LYS A 69 -3.30 -1.73 -4.91
N ILE A 70 -4.03 -2.19 -5.93
CA ILE A 70 -3.82 -1.75 -7.32
C ILE A 70 -4.03 -0.24 -7.43
N ALA A 71 -5.13 0.28 -6.90
CA ALA A 71 -5.40 1.71 -6.92
C ALA A 71 -4.31 2.54 -6.19
N GLU A 72 -3.75 2.04 -5.08
CA GLU A 72 -2.61 2.68 -4.42
C GLU A 72 -1.37 2.76 -5.32
N PHE A 73 -1.05 1.68 -6.05
CA PHE A 73 0.08 1.65 -6.97
C PHE A 73 -0.13 2.60 -8.16
N GLU A 74 -1.30 2.55 -8.80
CA GLU A 74 -1.64 3.42 -9.93
C GLU A 74 -1.62 4.90 -9.51
N ASN A 75 -2.15 5.22 -8.33
CA ASN A 75 -2.13 6.57 -7.79
C ASN A 75 -0.69 7.06 -7.52
N PHE A 76 0.18 6.19 -7.00
CA PHE A 76 1.59 6.54 -6.80
C PHE A 76 2.30 6.79 -8.12
N GLU A 77 2.08 5.93 -9.13
CA GLU A 77 2.67 6.10 -10.47
C GLU A 77 2.22 7.42 -11.11
N ALA A 78 0.92 7.74 -11.05
CA ALA A 78 0.39 9.00 -11.56
C ALA A 78 1.00 10.23 -10.84
N GLN A 79 1.11 10.19 -9.51
CA GLN A 79 1.70 11.31 -8.74
C GLN A 79 3.20 11.49 -8.98
N THR A 80 3.90 10.41 -9.32
CA THR A 80 5.36 10.40 -9.51
C THR A 80 5.78 10.47 -10.97
N GLU A 81 4.82 10.58 -11.89
CA GLU A 81 5.10 10.72 -13.32
C GLU A 81 5.99 11.95 -13.59
N GLY A 82 7.07 11.73 -14.34
CA GLY A 82 8.05 12.76 -14.69
C GLY A 82 9.07 13.08 -13.59
N TYR A 83 9.00 12.45 -12.42
CA TYR A 83 10.10 12.50 -11.46
C TYR A 83 11.24 11.59 -11.89
N ILE A 84 12.47 12.10 -11.86
CA ILE A 84 13.68 11.35 -12.18
C ILE A 84 14.63 11.32 -10.98
N LEU A 85 15.40 10.25 -10.84
CA LEU A 85 16.47 10.21 -9.82
C LEU A 85 17.58 11.17 -10.24
N SER A 86 17.91 12.12 -9.36
CA SER A 86 18.93 13.15 -9.59
C SER A 86 19.89 13.20 -8.41
N GLN A 87 21.14 13.52 -8.69
CA GLN A 87 22.14 13.81 -7.67
C GLN A 87 22.29 15.33 -7.53
N LEU A 88 22.23 15.84 -6.30
CA LEU A 88 22.44 17.24 -5.96
C LEU A 88 23.93 17.55 -5.82
N GLU A 89 24.29 18.83 -5.73
CA GLU A 89 25.70 19.27 -5.59
C GLU A 89 26.37 18.76 -4.30
N SER A 90 25.59 18.45 -3.27
CA SER A 90 26.07 17.82 -2.03
C SER A 90 26.40 16.33 -2.19
N GLY A 91 26.10 15.73 -3.34
CA GLY A 91 26.15 14.29 -3.57
C GLY A 91 24.89 13.54 -3.16
N THR A 92 23.92 14.20 -2.52
CA THR A 92 22.64 13.60 -2.10
C THR A 92 21.77 13.22 -3.29
N PHE A 93 21.19 12.01 -3.27
CA PHE A 93 20.21 11.58 -4.26
C PHE A 93 18.78 11.94 -3.85
N VAL A 94 18.00 12.47 -4.78
CA VAL A 94 16.58 12.82 -4.62
C VAL A 94 15.83 12.54 -5.92
N TYR A 95 14.51 12.41 -5.86
CA TYR A 95 13.69 12.39 -7.08
C TYR A 95 13.24 13.80 -7.41
N SER A 96 13.56 14.30 -8.60
CA SER A 96 13.30 15.69 -9.00
C SER A 96 12.35 15.79 -10.18
N LYS A 97 11.51 16.82 -10.17
CA LYS A 97 10.65 17.19 -11.30
C LYS A 97 10.58 18.70 -11.42
N GLU A 98 10.68 19.19 -12.65
CA GLU A 98 10.39 20.58 -12.95
C GLU A 98 8.87 20.79 -13.02
N VAL A 99 8.37 21.80 -12.30
CA VAL A 99 6.94 22.10 -12.18
C VAL A 99 6.71 23.60 -12.40
N THR A 100 5.75 23.92 -13.26
CA THR A 100 5.34 25.30 -13.51
C THR A 100 4.33 25.76 -12.44
N VAL A 101 4.67 26.80 -11.70
CA VAL A 101 3.82 27.44 -10.69
C VAL A 101 3.75 28.93 -10.98
N ASN A 102 2.54 29.47 -11.16
CA ASN A 102 2.30 30.90 -11.42
C ASN A 102 3.12 31.49 -12.59
N GLY A 103 3.36 30.69 -13.63
CA GLY A 103 4.15 31.09 -14.80
C GLY A 103 5.67 31.04 -14.62
N GLY A 104 6.16 30.72 -13.41
CA GLY A 104 7.56 30.41 -13.14
C GLY A 104 7.80 28.89 -13.07
N SER A 105 9.02 28.46 -13.35
CA SER A 105 9.42 27.06 -13.21
C SER A 105 10.19 26.84 -11.91
N ILE A 106 9.83 25.80 -11.16
CA ILE A 106 10.54 25.38 -9.94
C ILE A 106 10.91 23.90 -10.02
N ILE A 107 11.98 23.52 -9.34
CA ILE A 107 12.35 22.11 -9.17
C ILE A 107 11.79 21.61 -7.84
N MET A 108 10.94 20.60 -7.90
CA MET A 108 10.42 19.90 -6.73
C MET A 108 11.24 18.64 -6.46
N HIS A 109 11.60 18.40 -5.20
CA HIS A 109 12.35 17.22 -4.78
C HIS A 109 11.52 16.34 -3.84
N LEU A 110 11.49 15.02 -4.10
CA LEU A 110 10.88 14.03 -3.22
C LEU A 110 11.94 13.28 -2.40
N CYS A 111 11.56 12.87 -1.21
CA CYS A 111 12.36 12.04 -0.32
C CYS A 111 12.60 10.64 -0.94
N PRO A 112 13.86 10.22 -1.15
CA PRO A 112 14.16 8.90 -1.73
C PRO A 112 13.72 7.74 -0.82
N LYS A 113 13.78 7.90 0.51
CA LYS A 113 13.33 6.88 1.47
C LYS A 113 11.83 6.65 1.39
N CYS A 114 11.03 7.72 1.35
CA CYS A 114 9.58 7.63 1.22
C CYS A 114 9.17 7.14 -0.17
N PHE A 115 9.87 7.57 -1.22
CA PHE A 115 9.63 7.10 -2.59
C PHE A 115 9.79 5.58 -2.69
N GLY A 116 10.82 5.00 -2.06
CA GLY A 116 11.01 3.55 -1.98
C GLY A 116 9.89 2.80 -1.25
N GLN A 117 9.12 3.50 -0.41
CA GLN A 117 7.95 2.98 0.30
C GLN A 117 6.63 3.30 -0.42
N LYS A 118 6.68 3.80 -1.67
CA LYS A 118 5.51 4.26 -2.44
C LYS A 118 4.76 5.42 -1.76
N ILE A 119 5.50 6.31 -1.10
CA ILE A 119 4.97 7.49 -0.41
C ILE A 119 5.55 8.74 -1.05
N VAL A 120 4.67 9.59 -1.59
CA VAL A 120 5.05 10.89 -2.13
C VAL A 120 5.23 11.86 -0.97
N SER A 121 6.47 12.25 -0.72
CA SER A 121 6.78 13.24 0.31
C SER A 121 7.79 14.25 -0.21
N ILE A 122 7.30 15.48 -0.40
CA ILE A 122 8.09 16.61 -0.87
C ILE A 122 9.05 17.05 0.25
N LEU A 123 10.32 17.24 -0.11
CA LEU A 123 11.32 17.77 0.80
C LEU A 123 11.05 19.26 1.05
N GLN A 124 10.88 19.62 2.31
CA GLN A 124 10.62 20.99 2.72
C GLN A 124 11.93 21.66 3.15
N PRO A 125 12.31 22.79 2.53
CA PRO A 125 13.49 23.54 2.97
C PRO A 125 13.27 24.11 4.37
N PHE A 126 14.37 24.29 5.11
CA PHE A 126 14.36 25.05 6.36
C PHE A 126 15.57 25.99 6.41
N PRO A 127 15.47 27.12 7.15
CA PRO A 127 16.55 28.10 7.20
C PRO A 127 17.87 27.50 7.68
N VAL A 128 18.94 27.81 6.98
CA VAL A 128 20.33 27.52 7.37
C VAL A 128 21.06 28.83 7.64
N ARG A 129 22.15 28.77 8.41
CA ARG A 129 22.99 29.95 8.67
C ARG A 129 23.95 30.18 7.51
N GLU A 130 24.47 31.40 7.38
CA GLU A 130 25.39 31.80 6.30
C GLU A 130 26.69 30.98 6.26
N TYR A 131 27.13 30.38 7.37
CA TYR A 131 28.32 29.53 7.38
C TYR A 131 28.05 28.06 7.00
N GLU A 132 26.81 27.70 6.66
CA GLU A 132 26.46 26.36 6.19
C GLU A 132 26.68 26.28 4.67
N PHE A 133 27.51 25.33 4.24
CA PHE A 133 27.94 25.21 2.85
C PHE A 133 26.82 24.74 1.89
N PHE A 134 25.82 24.02 2.41
CA PHE A 134 24.67 23.54 1.64
C PHE A 134 23.37 23.99 2.31
N HIS A 135 22.35 24.24 1.50
CA HIS A 135 20.98 24.29 2.02
C HIS A 135 20.57 22.94 2.60
N LYS A 136 19.58 22.94 3.48
CA LYS A 136 19.04 21.72 4.10
C LYS A 136 17.54 21.65 3.88
N SER A 137 17.07 20.44 3.62
CA SER A 137 15.63 20.14 3.58
C SER A 137 15.32 18.95 4.46
N ARG A 138 14.07 18.87 4.92
CA ARG A 138 13.55 17.75 5.70
C ARG A 138 12.35 17.13 5.02
N CYS A 139 12.23 15.81 5.14
CA CYS A 139 11.00 15.11 4.80
C CYS A 139 10.01 15.26 5.96
N LEU A 140 8.79 15.72 5.71
CA LEU A 140 7.76 15.81 6.77
C LEU A 140 7.11 14.48 7.12
N TYR A 141 7.30 13.44 6.29
CA TYR A 141 6.75 12.11 6.57
C TYR A 141 7.68 11.25 7.43
N CYS A 142 8.98 11.19 7.10
CA CYS A 142 9.95 10.33 7.80
C CYS A 142 11.01 11.11 8.59
N GLU A 143 10.91 12.43 8.64
CA GLU A 143 11.78 13.36 9.39
C GLU A 143 13.27 13.39 8.99
N ASN A 144 13.69 12.54 8.05
CA ASN A 144 15.05 12.56 7.50
C ASN A 144 15.41 13.95 6.94
N GLN A 145 16.64 14.37 7.20
CA GLN A 145 17.23 15.60 6.68
C GLN A 145 18.21 15.30 5.55
N PHE A 146 18.30 16.23 4.61
CA PHE A 146 19.07 16.10 3.39
C PHE A 146 19.89 17.36 3.15
N LEU A 147 21.15 17.19 2.76
CA LEU A 147 21.97 18.28 2.22
C LEU A 147 21.53 18.53 0.78
N MET A 148 21.23 19.77 0.44
CA MET A 148 20.71 20.15 -0.86
C MET A 148 21.83 20.72 -1.74
N ASN A 149 21.51 21.60 -2.68
CA ASN A 149 22.52 22.33 -3.44
C ASN A 149 23.28 23.33 -2.56
N LYS A 150 24.41 23.84 -3.07
CA LYS A 150 25.24 24.80 -2.34
C LYS A 150 24.42 26.01 -1.91
N ASN A 151 24.73 26.51 -0.72
CA ASN A 151 24.18 27.76 -0.23
C ASN A 151 24.88 28.92 -0.97
N PRO A 152 24.19 29.72 -1.79
CA PRO A 152 24.80 30.85 -2.48
C PRO A 152 25.27 31.94 -1.50
N ASP A 153 24.69 31.99 -0.30
CA ASP A 153 25.02 32.95 0.75
C ASP A 153 26.14 32.44 1.68
N TYR A 154 26.90 31.42 1.26
CA TYR A 154 27.96 30.85 2.09
C TYR A 154 29.08 31.86 2.37
N VAL A 155 29.32 32.13 3.65
CA VAL A 155 30.45 32.92 4.13
C VAL A 155 31.37 32.01 4.93
N SER A 156 32.64 31.92 4.50
CA SER A 156 33.64 31.16 5.24
C SER A 156 33.76 31.71 6.66
N PRO A 157 33.71 30.84 7.70
CA PRO A 157 34.02 31.27 9.06
C PRO A 157 35.39 31.95 9.11
N PRO A 158 35.55 33.01 9.93
CA PRO A 158 36.85 33.64 10.11
C PRO A 158 37.86 32.63 10.63
N SER A 159 39.08 32.68 10.10
CA SER A 159 40.17 31.82 10.56
C SER A 159 40.52 32.12 12.03
N ILE A 160 41.20 31.18 12.69
CA ILE A 160 41.70 31.39 14.06
C ILE A 160 42.60 32.63 14.12
N GLU A 161 43.40 32.89 13.08
CA GLU A 161 44.25 34.08 12.99
C GLU A 161 43.44 35.37 12.89
N GLU A 162 42.36 35.38 12.12
CA GLU A 162 41.46 36.53 12.01
C GLU A 162 40.69 36.78 13.31
N LEU A 163 40.26 35.72 13.99
CA LEU A 163 39.66 35.81 15.32
C LEU A 163 40.66 36.36 16.33
N ALA A 164 41.90 35.86 16.33
CA ALA A 164 42.96 36.35 17.21
C ALA A 164 43.29 37.84 16.97
N ARG A 165 43.36 38.28 15.70
CA ARG A 165 43.53 39.71 15.37
C ARG A 165 42.37 40.56 15.87
N LYS A 166 41.12 40.11 15.70
CA LYS A 166 39.93 40.84 16.18
C LYS A 166 39.86 40.92 17.71
N LEU A 167 40.32 39.89 18.41
CA LEU A 167 40.37 39.89 19.88
C LEU A 167 41.50 40.78 20.41
N ASN A 168 42.67 40.75 19.77
CA ASN A 168 43.82 41.55 20.19
C ASN A 168 43.73 43.04 19.78
N GLY A 169 42.93 43.38 18.77
CA GLY A 169 42.70 44.77 18.33
C GLY A 169 41.62 45.53 19.10
N ASN A 170 40.97 44.89 20.08
CA ASN A 170 39.94 45.47 20.95
C ASN A 170 40.42 45.67 22.42
N LEU A 171 41.73 45.56 22.66
CA LEU A 171 42.42 45.91 23.91
C LEU A 171 43.25 47.18 23.69
#